data_AF-A0A8K0MVA5-F1
#
_entry.id   AF-A0A8K0MVA5-F1
#
_cell.length_a   1.000
_cell.length_b   1.000
_cell.length_c   1.000
_cell.angle_alpha   90.00
_cell.angle_beta   90.00
_cell.angle_gamma   90.00
#
_symmetry.space_group_name_H-M   'P 1'
#
loop_
_entity.id
_entity.type
_entity.pdbx_description
1 polymer ?
#
loop_
_entity_poly.entity_id
_entity_poly.type
_entity_poly.pdbx_seq_one_letter_code
_entity_poly.pdbx_strand_id
1 'polypeptide(L)'
;MDKLLDLVSSLKSITSLYIWDSKLKEDPMEALQSLSNLKLLSLYNAYDRKNLTCNAEGFQELRKLSVLSLAELEKWEIESGAMPGLRQLFAGYRPNLTEPPEGLRNMDSVLVVQVAEMPEAFVSKVRTYGIQKFNVQIISKHQRA
;
A
#
# COMPACT_ATOMS: atom_id res chain seq x y z
N MET A 1 14.48 -14.59 7.15
CA MET A 1 13.50 -14.01 6.20
C MET A 1 13.94 -12.60 5.84
N ASP A 2 14.53 -11.91 6.82
CA ASP A 2 15.28 -10.65 6.78
C ASP A 2 16.20 -10.52 5.55
N LYS A 3 16.92 -11.59 5.18
CA LYS A 3 17.76 -11.65 3.96
C LYS A 3 17.03 -11.34 2.64
N LEU A 4 15.71 -11.52 2.56
CA LEU A 4 14.95 -11.23 1.34
C LEU A 4 14.89 -9.73 1.07
N LEU A 5 14.56 -8.93 2.08
CA LEU A 5 14.44 -7.49 1.92
C LEU A 5 15.81 -6.84 1.71
N ASP A 6 16.84 -7.32 2.40
CA ASP A 6 18.24 -6.90 2.16
C ASP A 6 18.67 -7.15 0.71
N LEU A 7 18.39 -8.35 0.19
CA LEU A 7 18.75 -8.69 -1.19
C LEU A 7 18.00 -7.79 -2.17
N VAL A 8 16.69 -7.64 -2.00
CA VAL A 8 15.84 -6.92 -2.95
C VAL A 8 16.10 -5.41 -2.94
N SER A 9 16.36 -4.80 -1.77
CA SER A 9 16.66 -3.36 -1.64
C SER A 9 17.95 -2.93 -2.36
N SER A 10 18.86 -3.89 -2.63
CA SER A 10 20.07 -3.67 -3.42
C SER A 10 19.83 -3.60 -4.94
N LEU A 11 18.71 -4.13 -5.42
CA LEU A 11 18.44 -4.30 -6.86
C LEU A 11 17.90 -3.00 -7.48
N LYS A 12 18.81 -2.17 -8.00
CA LYS A 12 18.48 -0.81 -8.48
C LYS A 12 17.61 -0.74 -9.73
N SER A 13 17.47 -1.83 -10.48
CA SER A 13 16.69 -1.85 -11.74
C SER A 13 15.29 -2.43 -11.60
N ILE A 14 14.86 -2.81 -10.39
CA ILE A 14 13.51 -3.36 -10.18
C ILE A 14 12.48 -2.26 -10.44
N THR A 15 11.51 -2.60 -11.29
CA THR A 15 10.38 -1.73 -11.61
C THR A 15 9.04 -2.29 -11.13
N SER A 16 8.95 -3.60 -10.93
CA SER A 16 7.75 -4.27 -10.42
C SER A 16 8.16 -5.34 -9.43
N LEU A 17 7.49 -5.36 -8.27
CA LEU A 17 7.78 -6.31 -7.20
C LEU A 17 6.47 -6.84 -6.61
N TYR A 18 6.41 -8.16 -6.51
CA TYR A 18 5.30 -8.90 -5.91
C TYR A 18 5.87 -9.71 -4.75
N ILE A 19 5.41 -9.43 -3.53
CA ILE A 19 5.82 -10.14 -2.32
C ILE A 19 4.58 -10.80 -1.75
N TRP A 20 4.43 -12.10 -1.98
CA TRP A 20 3.25 -12.85 -1.61
C TRP A 20 3.59 -13.96 -0.61
N ASP A 21 2.70 -14.21 0.34
CA ASP A 21 2.77 -15.29 1.33
C ASP A 21 4.12 -15.37 2.07
N SER A 22 4.79 -14.24 2.21
CA SER A 22 6.17 -14.16 2.67
C SER A 22 6.29 -13.95 4.18
N LYS A 23 5.22 -13.55 4.87
CA LYS A 23 5.17 -13.39 6.35
C LYS A 23 6.37 -12.63 6.93
N LEU A 24 6.73 -11.54 6.28
CA LEU A 24 7.82 -10.67 6.68
C LEU A 24 7.63 -10.16 8.12
N LYS A 25 8.75 -10.04 8.83
CA LYS A 25 8.80 -9.49 10.20
C LYS A 25 9.14 -8.00 10.21
N GLU A 26 9.91 -7.56 9.24
CA GLU A 26 10.29 -6.17 8.98
C GLU A 26 9.27 -5.51 8.06
N ASP A 27 9.09 -4.20 8.21
CA ASP A 27 8.16 -3.42 7.40
C ASP A 27 8.66 -3.35 5.94
N PRO A 28 7.91 -3.93 4.98
CA PRO A 28 8.31 -3.90 3.57
C PRO A 28 8.32 -2.48 2.98
N MET A 29 7.50 -1.56 3.50
CA MET A 29 7.48 -0.18 3.02
C MET A 29 8.73 0.57 3.51
N GLU A 30 9.20 0.33 4.72
CA GLU A 30 10.43 0.91 5.23
C GLU A 30 11.67 0.33 4.51
N ALA A 31 11.72 -0.98 4.32
CA ALA A 31 12.88 -1.63 3.72
C ALA A 31 13.05 -1.32 2.22
N LEU A 32 11.94 -1.15 1.49
CA LEU A 32 11.93 -1.03 0.03
C LEU A 32 11.84 0.41 -0.47
N GLN A 33 11.66 1.40 0.43
CA GLN A 33 11.46 2.81 0.05
C GLN A 33 12.57 3.41 -0.81
N SER A 34 13.80 2.88 -0.72
CA SER A 34 14.97 3.35 -1.46
C SER A 34 15.03 2.85 -2.92
N LEU A 35 14.10 1.97 -3.33
CA LEU A 35 14.00 1.49 -4.70
C LEU A 35 13.40 2.56 -5.61
N SER A 36 14.24 3.50 -6.04
CA SER A 36 13.83 4.68 -6.81
C SER A 36 13.19 4.38 -8.16
N ASN A 37 13.44 3.21 -8.76
CA ASN A 37 12.86 2.80 -10.05
C ASN A 37 11.59 1.96 -9.91
N LEU A 38 11.16 1.63 -8.68
CA LEU A 38 10.01 0.78 -8.44
C LEU A 38 8.71 1.52 -8.78
N LYS A 39 7.95 0.97 -9.74
CA LYS A 39 6.69 1.52 -10.26
C LYS A 39 5.47 0.77 -9.74
N LEU A 40 5.63 -0.52 -9.43
CA LEU A 40 4.57 -1.37 -8.90
C LEU A 40 5.09 -2.16 -7.70
N LEU A 41 4.35 -2.08 -6.60
CA LEU A 41 4.53 -2.93 -5.43
C LEU A 41 3.20 -3.62 -5.08
N SER A 42 3.23 -4.94 -4.97
CA SER A 42 2.10 -5.75 -4.55
C SER A 42 2.47 -6.59 -3.33
N LEU A 43 1.78 -6.33 -2.23
CA LEU A 43 1.91 -7.06 -0.97
C LEU A 43 0.63 -7.88 -0.77
N TYR A 44 0.75 -9.21 -0.80
CA TYR A 44 -0.36 -10.12 -0.54
C TYR A 44 0.01 -11.09 0.57
N ASN A 45 -0.67 -11.03 1.72
CA ASN A 45 -0.33 -11.89 2.87
C ASN A 45 1.18 -11.88 3.19
N ALA A 46 1.79 -10.71 3.03
CA ALA A 46 3.23 -10.55 2.94
C ALA A 46 3.89 -10.19 4.27
N TYR A 47 3.13 -9.71 5.25
CA TYR A 47 3.62 -9.03 6.44
C TYR A 47 2.67 -9.28 7.61
N ASP A 48 3.22 -9.79 8.72
CA ASP A 48 2.46 -10.31 9.87
C ASP A 48 2.65 -9.42 11.12
N ARG A 49 2.57 -8.11 10.93
CA ARG A 49 2.65 -7.12 12.02
C ARG A 49 1.54 -6.08 11.90
N LYS A 50 1.36 -5.35 13.00
CA LYS A 50 0.25 -4.43 13.24
C LYS A 50 0.38 -3.07 12.57
N ASN A 51 1.60 -2.63 12.26
CA ASN A 51 1.87 -1.27 11.76
C ASN A 51 2.61 -1.34 10.42
N LEU A 52 2.12 -0.59 9.45
CA LEU A 52 2.75 -0.38 8.14
C LEU A 52 2.95 1.12 7.95
N THR A 53 4.18 1.55 7.68
CA THR A 53 4.53 2.97 7.55
C THR A 53 5.17 3.26 6.20
N CYS A 54 4.58 4.20 5.46
CA CYS A 54 5.18 4.78 4.26
C CYS A 54 5.86 6.10 4.65
N ASN A 55 7.19 6.11 4.76
CA ASN A 55 7.92 7.30 5.17
C ASN A 55 7.96 8.39 4.09
N ALA A 56 8.18 9.63 4.52
CA ALA A 56 8.38 10.77 3.64
C ALA A 56 9.53 10.51 2.66
N GLU A 57 9.40 11.03 1.44
CA GLU A 57 10.39 10.88 0.36
C GLU A 57 10.70 9.44 -0.07
N GLY A 58 10.00 8.43 0.46
CA GLY A 58 10.07 7.06 -0.01
C GLY A 58 9.35 6.87 -1.36
N PHE A 59 9.84 5.91 -2.17
CA PHE A 59 9.15 5.42 -3.37
C PHE A 59 8.84 6.48 -4.44
N GLN A 60 9.88 7.16 -4.93
CA GLN A 60 9.75 8.29 -5.86
C GLN A 60 9.00 7.98 -7.17
N GLU A 61 9.17 6.78 -7.74
CA GLU A 61 8.54 6.40 -9.01
C GLU A 61 7.32 5.47 -8.86
N LEU A 62 6.90 5.18 -7.63
CA LEU A 62 5.82 4.21 -7.40
C LEU A 62 4.50 4.75 -7.95
N ARG A 63 3.88 4.00 -8.86
CA ARG A 63 2.62 4.35 -9.52
C ARG A 63 1.46 3.49 -9.04
N LYS A 64 1.74 2.24 -8.64
CA LYS A 64 0.74 1.29 -8.18
C LYS A 64 1.18 0.62 -6.88
N LEU A 65 0.32 0.65 -5.87
CA LEU A 65 0.49 -0.06 -4.62
C LEU A 65 -0.72 -0.95 -4.35
N SER A 66 -0.48 -2.22 -4.06
CA SER A 66 -1.51 -3.15 -3.57
C SER A 66 -1.14 -3.64 -2.16
N VAL A 67 -2.05 -3.48 -1.21
CA VAL A 67 -1.94 -3.94 0.18
C VAL A 67 -3.11 -4.86 0.47
N LEU A 68 -2.87 -6.16 0.36
CA LEU A 68 -3.91 -7.18 0.35
C LEU A 68 -3.62 -8.24 1.42
N SER A 69 -4.66 -8.63 2.18
CA SER A 69 -4.60 -9.80 3.08
C SER A 69 -3.47 -9.80 4.14
N LEU A 70 -2.91 -8.66 4.54
CA LEU A 70 -1.88 -8.57 5.61
C LEU A 70 -2.45 -8.80 7.04
N ALA A 71 -3.13 -9.92 7.29
CA ALA A 71 -4.05 -10.25 8.41
C ALA A 71 -3.91 -9.45 9.74
N GLU A 72 -2.69 -9.24 10.23
CA GLU A 72 -2.38 -8.58 11.51
C GLU A 72 -2.35 -7.05 11.48
N LEU A 73 -2.35 -6.39 10.32
CA LEU A 73 -2.32 -4.92 10.24
C LEU A 73 -3.53 -4.27 10.91
N GLU A 74 -3.27 -3.35 11.83
CA GLU A 74 -4.27 -2.56 12.56
C GLU A 74 -4.08 -1.06 12.27
N LYS A 75 -2.86 -0.64 11.94
CA LYS A 75 -2.49 0.76 11.69
C LYS A 75 -1.72 0.89 10.38
N TRP A 76 -2.13 1.84 9.56
CA TRP A 76 -1.43 2.22 8.35
C TRP A 76 -1.14 3.71 8.37
N GLU A 77 0.13 4.08 8.25
CA GLU A 77 0.59 5.46 8.22
C GLU A 77 1.21 5.80 6.88
N ILE A 78 0.85 6.96 6.34
CA ILE A 78 1.47 7.55 5.15
C ILE A 78 1.93 8.93 5.56
N GLU A 79 3.24 9.13 5.60
CA GLU A 79 3.82 10.43 5.92
C GLU A 79 3.69 11.41 4.75
N SER A 80 3.70 12.70 5.06
CA SER A 80 3.63 13.75 4.05
C SER A 80 4.82 13.64 3.08
N GLY A 81 4.54 13.63 1.78
CA GLY A 81 5.58 13.49 0.75
C GLY A 81 5.97 12.03 0.42
N ALA A 82 5.35 11.03 1.06
CA ALA A 82 5.53 9.64 0.67
C ALA A 82 4.89 9.34 -0.69
N MET A 83 5.55 8.51 -1.51
CA MET A 83 5.04 8.02 -2.80
C MET A 83 4.45 9.15 -3.68
N PRO A 84 5.20 10.23 -3.98
CA PRO A 84 4.66 11.42 -4.64
C PRO A 84 4.06 11.12 -6.02
N GLY A 85 4.48 10.03 -6.66
CA GLY A 85 4.00 9.59 -7.97
C GLY A 85 2.79 8.65 -7.98
N LEU A 86 2.23 8.25 -6.83
CA LEU A 86 1.24 7.18 -6.74
C LEU A 86 -0.04 7.52 -7.53
N ARG A 87 -0.49 6.61 -8.39
CA ARG A 87 -1.71 6.78 -9.21
C ARG A 87 -2.83 5.86 -8.79
N GLN A 88 -2.50 4.63 -8.38
CA GLN A 88 -3.47 3.59 -8.05
C GLN A 88 -3.11 2.97 -6.71
N LEU A 89 -4.07 2.96 -5.80
CA LEU A 89 -4.00 2.28 -4.53
C LEU A 89 -5.06 1.18 -4.47
N PHE A 90 -4.66 -0.05 -4.17
CA PHE A 90 -5.58 -1.13 -3.91
C PHE A 90 -5.40 -1.63 -2.47
N ALA A 91 -6.45 -1.53 -1.67
CA ALA A 91 -6.51 -2.08 -0.31
C ALA A 91 -7.61 -3.12 -0.20
N GLY A 92 -7.36 -4.26 0.44
CA GLY A 92 -8.42 -5.24 0.57
C GLY A 92 -8.17 -6.46 1.44
N TYR A 93 -9.27 -7.15 1.76
CA TYR A 93 -9.34 -8.37 2.54
C TYR A 93 -8.92 -8.20 4.00
N ARG A 94 -9.18 -7.04 4.61
CA ARG A 94 -8.68 -6.68 5.95
C ARG A 94 -9.80 -6.29 6.91
N PRO A 95 -10.33 -7.22 7.72
CA PRO A 95 -11.42 -6.89 8.65
C PRO A 95 -10.97 -6.00 9.83
N ASN A 96 -9.69 -6.01 10.20
CA ASN A 96 -9.19 -5.31 11.40
C ASN A 96 -8.73 -3.86 11.14
N LEU A 97 -8.48 -3.49 9.88
CA LEU A 97 -8.11 -2.12 9.53
C LEU A 97 -9.38 -1.32 9.26
N THR A 98 -9.92 -0.69 10.31
CA THR A 98 -11.19 0.05 10.25
C THR A 98 -11.04 1.45 9.69
N GLU A 99 -9.80 1.94 9.57
CA GLU A 99 -9.47 3.32 9.24
C GLU A 99 -8.46 3.38 8.09
N PRO A 100 -8.67 4.21 7.05
CA PRO A 100 -7.64 4.47 6.05
C PRO A 100 -6.50 5.31 6.65
N PRO A 101 -5.29 5.26 6.06
CA PRO A 101 -4.21 6.14 6.48
C PRO A 101 -4.60 7.61 6.27
N GLU A 102 -4.50 8.45 7.31
CA GLU A 102 -4.83 9.89 7.22
C GLU A 102 -4.03 10.60 6.12
N GLY A 103 -2.80 10.18 5.87
CA GLY A 103 -1.96 10.71 4.79
C GLY A 103 -2.59 10.59 3.40
N LEU A 104 -3.45 9.60 3.16
CA LEU A 104 -4.19 9.43 1.89
C LEU A 104 -4.99 10.68 1.53
N ARG A 105 -5.52 11.41 2.52
CA ARG A 105 -6.28 12.65 2.31
C ARG A 105 -5.46 13.73 1.62
N ASN A 106 -4.14 13.71 1.81
CA ASN A 106 -3.21 14.72 1.31
C ASN A 106 -2.47 14.29 0.05
N MET A 107 -2.80 13.12 -0.51
CA MET A 107 -2.15 12.62 -1.73
C MET A 107 -2.86 13.13 -2.99
N ASP A 108 -2.34 14.18 -3.60
CA ASP A 108 -2.93 14.78 -4.81
C ASP A 108 -2.60 14.01 -6.11
N SER A 109 -1.66 13.07 -6.06
CA SER A 109 -1.27 12.27 -7.22
C SER A 109 -2.18 11.09 -7.49
N VAL A 110 -2.89 10.60 -6.46
CA VAL A 110 -3.74 9.40 -6.53
C VAL A 110 -4.96 9.69 -7.38
N LEU A 111 -5.23 8.81 -8.35
CA LEU A 111 -6.37 8.94 -9.27
C LEU A 111 -7.48 7.94 -8.94
N VAL A 112 -7.10 6.75 -8.47
CA VAL A 112 -8.02 5.66 -8.18
C VAL A 112 -7.63 4.97 -6.88
N VAL A 113 -8.61 4.80 -6.00
CA VAL A 113 -8.54 3.93 -4.83
C VAL A 113 -9.54 2.79 -5.01
N GLN A 114 -9.02 1.59 -5.10
CA GLN A 114 -9.80 0.36 -5.15
C GLN A 114 -9.84 -0.27 -3.76
N VAL A 115 -11.03 -0.71 -3.35
CA VAL A 115 -11.25 -1.40 -2.08
C VAL A 115 -12.01 -2.70 -2.31
N ALA A 116 -11.60 -3.77 -1.63
CA ALA A 116 -12.27 -5.06 -1.67
C ALA A 116 -12.36 -5.66 -0.26
N GLU A 117 -13.55 -6.13 0.15
CA GLU A 117 -13.70 -6.85 1.43
C GLU A 117 -13.11 -6.06 2.62
N MET A 118 -13.44 -4.78 2.72
CA MET A 118 -13.00 -3.86 3.78
C MET A 118 -14.19 -3.47 4.69
N PRO A 119 -13.96 -3.14 5.96
CA PRO A 119 -15.01 -2.65 6.86
C PRO A 119 -15.71 -1.41 6.31
N GLU A 120 -17.01 -1.28 6.58
CA GLU A 120 -17.80 -0.14 6.10
C GLU A 120 -17.23 1.20 6.59
N ALA A 121 -16.73 1.26 7.82
CA ALA A 121 -16.07 2.44 8.38
C ALA A 121 -14.88 2.90 7.52
N PHE A 122 -14.05 1.95 7.07
CA PHE A 122 -12.91 2.21 6.20
C PHE A 122 -13.38 2.78 4.86
N VAL A 123 -14.34 2.09 4.22
CA VAL A 123 -14.86 2.46 2.88
C VAL A 123 -15.53 3.83 2.92
N SER A 124 -16.30 4.13 3.97
CA SER A 124 -16.97 5.41 4.17
C SER A 124 -15.95 6.56 4.24
N LYS A 125 -14.88 6.40 5.03
CA LYS A 125 -13.83 7.41 5.15
C LYS A 125 -13.01 7.60 3.89
N VAL A 126 -12.67 6.52 3.18
CA VAL A 126 -12.02 6.61 1.86
C VAL A 126 -12.88 7.42 0.88
N ARG A 127 -14.21 7.22 0.87
CA ARG A 127 -15.13 8.02 0.05
C ARG A 127 -15.10 9.50 0.46
N THR A 128 -15.07 9.80 1.75
CA THR A 128 -14.96 11.17 2.24
C THR A 128 -13.65 11.84 1.80
N TYR A 129 -12.52 11.14 1.89
CA TYR A 129 -11.23 11.66 1.42
C TYR A 129 -11.21 11.86 -0.10
N GLY A 130 -11.90 11.00 -0.85
CA GLY A 130 -11.91 10.98 -2.31
C GLY A 130 -12.79 12.03 -2.98
N ILE A 131 -13.67 12.73 -2.24
CA ILE A 131 -14.56 13.76 -2.80
C ILE A 131 -13.74 14.76 -3.63
N GLN A 132 -13.99 14.77 -4.95
CA GLN A 132 -13.28 15.61 -5.93
C GLN A 132 -11.75 15.38 -6.04
N LYS A 133 -11.18 14.38 -5.36
CA LYS A 133 -9.75 14.06 -5.39
C LYS A 133 -9.43 12.82 -6.22
N PHE A 134 -10.11 11.71 -5.97
CA PHE A 134 -9.86 10.44 -6.64
C PHE A 134 -11.13 9.61 -6.78
N ASN A 135 -11.14 8.70 -7.74
CA ASN A 135 -12.24 7.76 -7.92
C ASN A 135 -12.14 6.62 -6.90
N VAL A 136 -13.24 6.31 -6.22
CA VAL A 136 -13.32 5.17 -5.29
C VAL A 136 -14.11 4.04 -5.94
N GLN A 137 -13.47 2.88 -6.09
CA GLN A 137 -14.08 1.70 -6.71
C GLN A 137 -14.14 0.56 -5.70
N ILE A 138 -15.35 0.02 -5.47
CA ILE A 138 -15.52 -1.22 -4.72
C ILE A 138 -15.44 -2.37 -5.72
N ILE A 139 -14.46 -3.26 -5.53
CA ILE A 139 -14.21 -4.38 -6.45
C ILE A 139 -14.42 -5.72 -5.75
N SER A 140 -14.90 -6.70 -6.51
CA SER A 140 -15.17 -8.06 -6.02
C SER A 140 -13.97 -8.98 -6.25
N LYS A 141 -13.98 -10.16 -5.61
CA LYS A 141 -12.85 -11.14 -5.55
C LYS A 141 -12.23 -11.57 -6.89
N HIS A 142 -12.88 -11.24 -8.01
CA HIS A 142 -12.58 -11.75 -9.35
C HIS A 142 -11.77 -10.78 -10.22
N GLN A 143 -11.50 -9.55 -9.77
CA GLN A 143 -10.59 -8.63 -10.44
C GLN A 143 -9.20 -8.73 -9.78
N ARG A 144 -8.47 -9.82 -10.05
CA ARG A 144 -7.06 -9.95 -9.65
C ARG A 144 -6.20 -9.40 -10.79
N ALA A 145 -5.41 -8.37 -10.50
CA ALA A 145 -4.32 -7.91 -11.36
C ALA A 145 -3.13 -8.85 -11.25
#